data_AF-A0A254QF82-F1
#
_entry.id   AF-A0A254QF82-F1
#
_cell.length_a   1.000
_cell.length_b   1.000
_cell.length_c   1.000
_cell.angle_alpha   90.00
_cell.angle_beta   90.00
_cell.angle_gamma   90.00
#
_symmetry.space_group_name_H-M   'P 1'
#
loop_
_entity.id
_entity.type
_entity.pdbx_description
1 polymer ?
#
loop_
_entity_poly.entity_id
_entity_poly.type
_entity_poly.pdbx_seq_one_letter_code
_entity_poly.pdbx_strand_id
1 'polypeptide(L)'
;FIPLILLGVFAMPRKTKQAQLGLLGFGLLLVGLFSYAANPEFLKDGYFLTPATFGICFVAILAVIFLLKQDKAAFSIVLCWALVGIIAPYFPALFQRKLTMMLGVPWGILAGIGIANLIAQRERGQRNLLTSLVIILCSATGIQWVQREISLARNNVSNTTVHAVTQPPEVEKMVEILAPLGRSAVIASLPGSPSPAQDELGHNIPDLFNTPVIPDLNPVMVGLAGTRAYAGHWSETPNYAEKRSQLVDALRANDSVPRLKALGITHVIHFKPLNSIPAPQGETLVDGETFQLIKI
;
A
#
# COMPACT_ATOMS: atom_id res chain seq x y z
N PHE A 1 -5.53 13.12 8.08
CA PHE A 1 -6.70 12.61 8.84
C PHE A 1 -7.25 13.56 9.89
N ILE A 2 -6.43 14.34 10.62
CA ILE A 2 -6.89 15.22 11.72
C ILE A 2 -8.11 16.09 11.36
N PRO A 3 -8.16 16.79 10.20
CA PRO A 3 -9.35 17.58 9.84
C PRO A 3 -10.63 16.75 9.72
N LEU A 4 -10.55 15.55 9.15
CA LEU A 4 -11.69 14.63 9.04
C LEU A 4 -12.14 14.12 10.40
N ILE A 5 -11.22 13.86 11.32
CA ILE A 5 -11.54 13.45 12.69
C ILE A 5 -12.28 14.58 13.42
N LEU A 6 -11.75 15.80 13.35
CA LEU A 6 -12.37 16.98 13.97
C LEU A 6 -13.78 17.23 13.41
N LEU A 7 -13.94 17.16 12.10
CA LEU A 7 -15.26 17.31 11.45
C LEU A 7 -16.21 16.15 11.79
N GLY A 8 -15.70 14.93 11.87
CA GLY A 8 -16.46 13.75 12.27
C GLY A 8 -16.98 13.82 13.71
N VAL A 9 -16.24 14.45 14.62
CA VAL A 9 -16.70 14.72 16.00
C VAL A 9 -17.94 15.64 16.04
N PHE A 10 -18.19 16.46 15.02
CA PHE A 10 -19.45 17.22 14.92
C PHE A 10 -20.66 16.38 14.51
N ALA A 11 -20.45 15.19 13.93
CA ALA A 11 -21.53 14.24 13.67
C ALA A 11 -21.95 13.45 14.91
N MET A 12 -21.10 13.42 15.95
CA MET A 12 -21.33 12.62 17.15
C MET A 12 -22.44 13.21 18.04
N PRO A 13 -23.18 12.37 18.78
CA PRO A 13 -24.29 12.83 19.62
C PRO A 13 -23.75 13.66 20.78
N ARG A 14 -24.44 14.76 21.12
CA ARG A 14 -24.07 15.65 22.26
C ARG A 14 -25.17 15.83 23.30
N LYS A 15 -26.34 15.24 23.05
CA LYS A 15 -27.58 15.51 23.81
C LYS A 15 -27.62 14.81 25.17
N THR A 16 -26.89 13.71 25.36
CA THR A 16 -26.89 12.94 26.60
C THR A 16 -25.57 13.12 27.37
N LYS A 17 -25.64 13.08 28.70
CA LYS A 17 -24.43 13.10 29.55
C LYS A 17 -23.47 11.96 29.22
N GLN A 18 -24.01 10.78 28.89
CA GLN A 18 -23.22 9.62 28.45
C GLN A 18 -22.41 9.93 27.18
N ALA A 19 -23.05 10.54 26.18
CA ALA A 19 -22.36 10.90 24.94
C ALA A 19 -21.28 11.98 25.17
N GLN A 20 -21.53 12.94 26.06
CA GLN A 20 -20.52 13.94 26.45
C GLN A 20 -19.31 13.31 27.13
N LEU A 21 -19.52 12.33 28.03
CA LEU A 21 -18.44 11.55 28.64
C LEU A 21 -17.69 10.72 27.60
N GLY A 22 -18.39 10.12 26.63
CA GLY A 22 -17.78 9.41 25.52
C GLY A 22 -16.89 10.32 24.68
N LEU A 23 -17.34 11.52 24.35
CA LEU A 23 -16.56 12.53 23.63
C LEU A 23 -15.34 13.00 24.41
N LEU A 24 -15.49 13.23 25.72
CA LEU A 24 -14.37 13.60 26.60
C LEU A 24 -13.34 12.46 26.67
N GLY A 25 -13.80 11.23 26.89
CA GLY A 25 -12.95 10.04 26.90
C GLY A 25 -12.20 9.84 25.59
N PHE A 26 -12.87 10.06 24.45
CA PHE A 26 -12.23 10.04 23.14
C PHE A 26 -11.16 11.13 23.00
N GLY A 27 -11.46 12.37 23.41
CA GLY A 27 -10.50 13.47 23.41
C GLY A 27 -9.26 13.18 24.26
N LEU A 28 -9.46 12.67 25.48
CA LEU A 28 -8.37 12.27 26.38
C LEU A 28 -7.52 11.15 25.78
N LEU A 29 -8.15 10.17 25.13
CA LEU A 29 -7.42 9.10 24.44
C LEU A 29 -6.56 9.65 23.30
N LEU A 30 -7.09 10.56 22.47
CA LEU A 30 -6.32 11.19 21.39
C LEU A 30 -5.13 12.01 21.92
N VAL A 31 -5.35 12.81 22.97
CA VAL A 31 -4.27 13.56 23.63
C VAL A 31 -3.24 12.61 24.20
N GLY A 32 -3.66 11.54 24.88
CA GLY A 32 -2.77 10.52 25.42
C GLY A 32 -1.92 9.85 24.34
N LEU A 33 -2.51 9.45 23.22
CA LEU A 33 -1.79 8.88 22.08
C LEU A 33 -0.79 9.87 21.46
N PHE A 34 -1.17 11.14 21.34
CA PHE A 34 -0.28 12.17 20.79
C PHE A 34 0.88 12.49 21.74
N SER A 35 0.61 12.60 23.05
CA SER A 35 1.66 12.74 24.08
C SER A 35 2.58 11.53 24.12
N TYR A 36 2.03 10.33 23.96
CA TYR A 36 2.82 9.10 23.87
C TYR A 36 3.73 9.12 22.63
N ALA A 37 3.19 9.54 21.48
CA ALA A 37 3.94 9.68 20.23
C ALA A 37 5.09 10.70 20.31
N ALA A 38 4.94 11.73 21.14
CA ALA A 38 5.94 12.78 21.30
C ALA A 38 7.16 12.35 22.13
N ASN A 39 7.11 11.21 22.81
CA ASN A 39 8.23 10.72 23.62
C ASN A 39 9.12 9.76 22.80
N PRO A 40 10.39 10.16 22.50
CA PRO A 40 11.29 9.38 21.65
C PRO A 40 11.67 8.01 22.22
N GLU A 41 11.57 7.82 23.55
CA GLU A 41 12.01 6.57 24.19
C GLU A 41 11.12 5.38 23.82
N PHE A 42 9.84 5.62 23.48
CA PHE A 42 8.89 4.56 23.17
C PHE A 42 8.95 4.05 21.72
N LEU A 43 9.73 4.69 20.84
CA LEU A 43 9.91 4.24 19.46
C LEU A 43 11.06 3.23 19.28
N LYS A 44 11.79 2.90 20.36
CA LYS A 44 13.00 2.06 20.32
C LYS A 44 12.74 0.62 19.86
N ASP A 45 11.56 0.07 20.17
CA ASP A 45 11.19 -1.32 19.83
C ASP A 45 10.58 -1.46 18.42
N GLY A 46 10.56 -0.38 17.62
CA GLY A 46 10.03 -0.38 16.25
C GLY A 46 8.50 -0.43 16.14
N TYR A 47 7.79 -0.59 17.25
CA TYR A 47 6.33 -0.56 17.34
C TYR A 47 5.84 0.70 18.05
N PHE A 48 4.74 1.28 17.55
CA PHE A 48 4.11 2.45 18.18
C PHE A 48 3.42 2.13 19.51
N LEU A 49 2.84 0.94 19.67
CA LEU A 49 2.25 0.48 20.94
C LEU A 49 2.81 -0.90 21.28
N THR A 50 3.10 -1.13 22.56
CA THR A 50 3.38 -2.47 23.08
C THR A 50 2.07 -3.27 23.16
N PRO A 51 2.11 -4.61 23.25
CA PRO A 51 0.90 -5.42 23.43
C PRO A 51 0.03 -4.97 24.61
N ALA A 52 0.65 -4.58 25.72
CA ALA A 52 -0.05 -4.08 26.90
C ALA A 52 -0.71 -2.72 26.64
N THR A 53 0.02 -1.74 26.07
CA THR A 53 -0.56 -0.42 25.80
C THR A 53 -1.62 -0.47 24.72
N PHE A 54 -1.44 -1.30 23.69
CA PHE A 54 -2.47 -1.61 22.70
C PHE A 54 -3.75 -2.13 23.36
N GLY A 55 -3.64 -3.13 24.26
CA GLY A 55 -4.79 -3.69 24.97
C GLY A 55 -5.55 -2.64 25.79
N ILE A 56 -4.82 -1.77 26.50
CA ILE A 56 -5.41 -0.66 27.27
C ILE A 56 -6.15 0.32 26.35
N CYS A 57 -5.50 0.78 25.27
CA CYS A 57 -6.11 1.70 24.31
C CYS A 57 -7.32 1.08 23.61
N PHE A 58 -7.27 -0.23 23.33
CA PHE A 58 -8.37 -0.96 22.70
C PHE A 58 -9.59 -1.08 23.64
N VAL A 59 -9.38 -1.42 24.92
CA VAL A 59 -10.48 -1.41 25.90
C VAL A 59 -11.04 0.00 26.08
N ALA A 60 -10.19 1.02 26.14
CA ALA A 60 -10.61 2.41 26.22
C ALA A 60 -11.48 2.83 25.01
N ILE A 61 -11.11 2.43 23.79
CA ILE A 61 -11.91 2.76 22.60
C ILE A 61 -13.27 2.04 22.60
N LEU A 62 -13.32 0.80 23.07
CA LEU A 62 -14.59 0.07 23.23
C LEU A 62 -15.51 0.75 24.26
N ALA A 63 -14.96 1.25 25.37
CA ALA A 63 -15.71 2.02 26.35
C ALA A 63 -16.25 3.33 25.75
N VAL A 64 -15.44 4.05 24.97
CA VAL A 64 -15.87 5.25 24.23
C VAL A 64 -17.01 4.92 23.26
N ILE A 65 -16.89 3.84 22.48
CA ILE A 65 -17.94 3.37 21.55
C ILE A 65 -19.24 3.09 22.30
N PHE A 66 -19.16 2.40 23.43
CA PHE A 66 -20.33 2.10 24.26
C PHE A 66 -21.03 3.37 24.75
N LEU A 67 -20.26 4.37 25.17
CA LEU A 67 -20.78 5.67 25.63
C LEU A 67 -21.36 6.53 24.51
N LEU A 68 -20.88 6.37 23.27
CA LEU A 68 -21.35 7.11 22.09
C LEU A 68 -22.43 6.38 21.28
N LYS A 69 -22.88 5.20 21.75
CA LYS A 69 -23.89 4.38 21.07
C LYS A 69 -25.15 5.19 20.75
N GLN A 70 -25.66 5.03 19.53
CA GLN A 70 -26.96 5.55 19.11
C GLN A 70 -27.92 4.43 18.77
N ASP A 71 -29.22 4.75 18.75
CA ASP A 71 -30.30 3.83 18.39
C ASP A 71 -30.22 3.37 16.93
N LYS A 72 -29.69 4.23 16.05
CA LYS A 72 -29.51 3.90 14.63
C LYS A 72 -28.28 3.03 14.43
N ALA A 73 -28.51 1.73 14.22
CA ALA A 73 -27.45 0.74 13.99
C ALA A 73 -26.43 1.15 12.91
N ALA A 74 -26.90 1.72 11.79
CA ALA A 74 -26.03 2.17 10.70
C ALA A 74 -24.99 3.21 11.14
N PHE A 75 -25.39 4.20 11.95
CA PHE A 75 -24.46 5.21 12.47
C PHE A 75 -23.47 4.59 13.45
N SER A 76 -23.97 3.73 14.35
CA SER A 76 -23.13 3.02 15.32
C SER A 76 -22.07 2.15 14.64
N ILE A 77 -22.39 1.49 13.52
CA ILE A 77 -21.40 0.72 12.74
C ILE A 77 -20.30 1.62 12.18
N VAL A 78 -20.67 2.74 11.54
CA VAL A 78 -19.69 3.70 10.98
C VAL A 78 -18.82 4.28 12.10
N LEU A 79 -19.41 4.61 13.24
CA LEU A 79 -18.69 5.11 14.40
C LEU A 79 -17.73 4.08 14.99
N CYS A 80 -18.18 2.83 15.18
CA CYS A 80 -17.32 1.73 15.62
C CYS A 80 -16.13 1.56 14.67
N TRP A 81 -16.38 1.55 13.35
CA TRP A 81 -15.33 1.45 12.35
C TRP A 81 -14.34 2.61 12.43
N ALA A 82 -14.82 3.85 12.52
CA ALA A 82 -13.97 5.04 12.67
C ALA A 82 -13.07 4.96 13.90
N LEU A 83 -13.65 4.60 15.06
CA LEU A 83 -12.98 4.61 16.35
C LEU A 83 -12.02 3.43 16.52
N VAL A 84 -12.47 2.19 16.29
CA VAL A 84 -11.60 1.00 16.30
C VAL A 84 -10.46 1.18 15.32
N GLY A 85 -10.76 1.75 14.15
CA GLY A 85 -9.79 2.02 13.11
C GLY A 85 -8.65 2.96 13.53
N ILE A 86 -8.80 3.79 14.56
CA ILE A 86 -7.67 4.59 15.09
C ILE A 86 -6.66 3.69 15.79
N ILE A 87 -7.11 2.67 16.52
CA ILE A 87 -6.24 1.83 17.35
C ILE A 87 -5.74 0.59 16.58
N ALA A 88 -6.60 -0.02 15.76
CA ALA A 88 -6.32 -1.28 15.08
C ALA A 88 -5.00 -1.31 14.26
N PRO A 89 -4.60 -0.24 13.55
CA PRO A 89 -3.32 -0.19 12.85
C PRO A 89 -2.10 -0.34 13.75
N TYR A 90 -2.24 -0.08 15.05
CA TYR A 90 -1.16 -0.17 16.03
C TYR A 90 -1.10 -1.53 16.73
N PHE A 91 -1.83 -2.55 16.23
CA PHE A 91 -1.67 -3.92 16.70
C PHE A 91 -0.22 -4.37 16.50
N PRO A 92 0.45 -4.94 17.52
CA PRO A 92 1.88 -5.27 17.49
C PRO A 92 2.16 -6.55 16.68
N ALA A 93 1.68 -6.60 15.44
CA ALA A 93 1.97 -7.64 14.45
C ALA A 93 2.03 -7.03 13.04
N LEU A 94 2.36 -7.85 12.04
CA LEU A 94 2.53 -7.44 10.64
C LEU A 94 1.19 -6.95 10.00
N PHE A 95 1.30 -6.10 8.96
CA PHE A 95 0.20 -5.52 8.13
C PHE A 95 -0.51 -4.25 8.61
N GLN A 96 0.13 -3.45 9.46
CA GLN A 96 -0.37 -2.20 10.04
C GLN A 96 -0.81 -1.13 9.01
N ARG A 97 -0.05 -0.94 7.92
CA ARG A 97 -0.29 0.14 6.94
C ARG A 97 -1.48 -0.11 6.01
N LYS A 98 -1.93 -1.35 5.84
CA LYS A 98 -3.11 -1.65 5.00
C LYS A 98 -4.41 -1.25 5.71
N LEU A 99 -4.43 -1.36 7.04
CA LEU A 99 -5.58 -0.97 7.86
C LEU A 99 -5.82 0.54 7.83
N THR A 100 -4.75 1.35 7.76
CA THR A 100 -4.88 2.82 7.70
C THR A 100 -5.52 3.30 6.40
N MET A 101 -5.33 2.59 5.29
CA MET A 101 -5.91 2.96 3.98
C MET A 101 -7.45 2.98 4.01
N MET A 102 -8.07 2.11 4.82
CA MET A 102 -9.53 2.04 4.94
C MET A 102 -10.12 3.05 5.93
N LEU A 103 -9.29 3.79 6.69
CA LEU A 103 -9.76 4.78 7.67
C LEU A 103 -10.34 6.04 7.04
N GLY A 104 -9.95 6.35 5.81
CA GLY A 104 -10.50 7.50 5.08
C GLY A 104 -12.02 7.42 4.92
N VAL A 105 -12.55 6.20 4.75
CA VAL A 105 -13.97 5.98 4.47
C VAL A 105 -14.87 6.36 5.65
N PRO A 106 -14.76 5.74 6.85
CA PRO A 106 -15.68 6.04 7.95
C PRO A 106 -15.52 7.48 8.46
N TRP A 107 -14.29 8.01 8.49
CA TRP A 107 -14.06 9.41 8.85
C TRP A 107 -14.58 10.40 7.80
N GLY A 108 -14.51 10.04 6.51
CA GLY A 108 -15.13 10.82 5.44
C GLY A 108 -16.65 10.89 5.56
N ILE A 109 -17.30 9.75 5.87
CA ILE A 109 -18.76 9.69 6.11
C ILE A 109 -19.14 10.56 7.31
N LEU A 110 -18.45 10.40 8.45
CA LEU A 110 -18.71 11.19 9.65
C LEU A 110 -18.45 12.68 9.41
N ALA A 111 -17.38 13.05 8.71
CA ALA A 111 -17.09 14.43 8.37
C ALA A 111 -18.19 15.03 7.48
N GLY A 112 -18.68 14.27 6.48
CA GLY A 112 -19.80 14.70 5.63
C GLY A 112 -21.07 14.95 6.43
N ILE A 113 -21.43 14.04 7.34
CA ILE A 113 -22.58 14.23 8.25
C ILE A 113 -22.35 15.44 9.16
N GLY A 114 -21.14 15.62 9.70
CA GLY A 114 -20.78 16.73 10.57
C GLY A 114 -20.91 18.08 9.87
N ILE A 115 -20.39 18.19 8.65
CA ILE A 115 -20.54 19.36 7.78
C ILE A 115 -22.02 19.61 7.48
N ALA A 116 -22.78 18.59 7.09
CA ALA A 116 -24.19 18.73 6.79
C ALA A 116 -24.98 19.28 7.99
N ASN A 117 -24.71 18.77 9.21
CA ASN A 117 -25.32 19.25 10.44
C ASN A 117 -24.95 20.71 10.75
N LEU A 118 -23.69 21.11 10.53
CA LEU A 118 -23.22 22.48 10.73
C LEU A 118 -23.87 23.47 9.75
N ILE A 119 -24.04 23.04 8.50
CA ILE A 119 -24.61 23.84 7.42
C ILE A 119 -26.15 23.92 7.53
N ALA A 120 -26.82 22.87 8.00
CA ALA A 120 -28.28 22.81 8.09
C ALA A 120 -28.89 23.89 8.99
N GLN A 121 -28.13 24.40 9.96
CA GLN A 121 -28.55 25.45 10.90
C GLN A 121 -28.39 26.87 10.34
N ARG A 122 -27.93 27.03 9.10
CA ARG A 122 -27.65 28.34 8.47
C ARG A 122 -28.75 28.76 7.52
N GLU A 123 -28.84 30.06 7.27
CA GLU A 123 -29.75 30.62 6.26
C GLU A 123 -29.43 30.10 4.85
N ARG A 124 -30.43 30.09 3.96
CA ARG A 124 -30.32 29.50 2.62
C ARG A 124 -29.11 30.02 1.82
N GLY A 125 -28.86 31.33 1.85
CA GLY A 125 -27.73 31.94 1.15
C GLY A 125 -26.37 31.46 1.68
N GLN A 126 -26.20 31.49 3.00
CA GLN A 126 -24.98 31.00 3.67
C GLN A 126 -24.78 29.50 3.44
N ARG A 127 -25.84 28.70 3.49
CA ARG A 127 -25.80 27.26 3.23
C ARG A 127 -25.32 26.94 1.81
N ASN A 128 -25.82 27.66 0.81
CA ASN A 128 -25.41 27.45 -0.57
C ASN A 128 -23.93 27.81 -0.76
N LEU A 129 -23.51 28.96 -0.21
CA LEU A 129 -22.11 29.40 -0.27
C LEU A 129 -21.17 28.40 0.40
N LEU A 130 -21.48 27.96 1.62
CA LEU A 130 -20.67 26.99 2.37
C LEU A 130 -20.61 25.63 1.66
N THR A 131 -21.73 25.15 1.12
CA THR A 131 -21.77 23.91 0.35
C THR A 131 -20.87 24.00 -0.88
N SER A 132 -20.96 25.09 -1.65
CA SER A 132 -20.09 25.31 -2.82
C SER A 132 -18.61 25.36 -2.43
N LEU A 133 -18.27 26.06 -1.35
CA LEU A 133 -16.89 26.14 -0.86
C LEU A 133 -16.35 24.76 -0.46
N VAL A 134 -17.13 23.95 0.25
CA VAL A 134 -16.77 22.58 0.63
C VAL A 134 -16.54 21.72 -0.61
N ILE A 135 -17.43 21.79 -1.61
CA ILE A 135 -17.27 21.04 -2.86
C ILE A 135 -15.96 21.42 -3.55
N ILE A 136 -15.65 22.72 -3.68
CA ILE A 136 -14.42 23.21 -4.31
C ILE A 136 -13.19 22.69 -3.56
N LEU A 137 -13.15 22.84 -2.23
CA LEU A 137 -12.02 22.40 -1.41
C LEU A 137 -11.79 20.89 -1.48
N CYS A 138 -12.87 20.09 -1.43
CA CYS A 138 -12.77 18.64 -1.56
C CYS A 138 -12.31 18.24 -2.97
N SER A 139 -12.79 18.93 -4.01
CA SER A 139 -12.44 18.65 -5.41
C SER A 139 -10.99 19.02 -5.72
N ALA A 140 -10.44 20.05 -5.09
CA ALA A 140 -9.05 20.47 -5.30
C ALA A 140 -8.05 19.33 -5.00
N THR A 141 -8.29 18.55 -3.94
CA THR A 141 -7.44 17.40 -3.60
C THR A 141 -7.54 16.26 -4.63
N GLY A 142 -8.74 16.03 -5.18
CA GLY A 142 -8.95 15.06 -6.25
C GLY A 142 -8.23 15.47 -7.53
N ILE A 143 -8.22 16.76 -7.87
CA ILE A 143 -7.49 17.30 -9.03
C ILE A 143 -5.98 17.07 -8.88
N GLN A 144 -5.40 17.37 -7.71
CA GLN A 144 -3.98 17.12 -7.46
C GLN A 144 -3.62 15.64 -7.58
N TRP A 145 -4.49 14.75 -7.08
CA TRP A 145 -4.30 13.31 -7.24
C TRP A 145 -4.32 12.90 -8.71
N VAL A 146 -5.30 13.34 -9.51
CA VAL A 146 -5.37 13.05 -10.95
C VAL A 146 -4.14 13.59 -11.68
N GLN A 147 -3.71 14.82 -11.37
CA GLN A 147 -2.49 15.40 -11.95
C GLN A 147 -1.25 14.55 -11.66
N ARG A 148 -1.10 14.05 -10.43
CA ARG A 148 -0.02 13.15 -10.05
C ARG A 148 -0.06 11.85 -10.84
N GLU A 149 -1.20 11.18 -10.90
CA GLU A 149 -1.32 9.91 -11.63
C GLU A 149 -1.05 10.06 -13.13
N ILE A 150 -1.52 11.16 -13.75
CA ILE A 150 -1.20 11.48 -15.15
C ILE A 150 0.31 11.68 -15.32
N SER A 151 0.97 12.37 -14.38
CA SER A 151 2.41 12.57 -14.44
C SER A 151 3.19 11.26 -14.32
N LEU A 152 2.79 10.38 -13.39
CA LEU A 152 3.40 9.07 -13.20
C LEU A 152 3.23 8.18 -14.44
N ALA A 153 2.03 8.17 -15.02
CA ALA A 153 1.74 7.44 -16.24
C ALA A 153 2.56 7.94 -17.43
N ARG A 154 2.70 9.27 -17.60
CA ARG A 154 3.55 9.87 -18.65
C ARG A 154 5.02 9.50 -18.49
N ASN A 155 5.49 9.39 -17.25
CA ASN A 155 6.87 8.99 -16.94
C ASN A 155 7.06 7.47 -16.95
N ASN A 156 6.03 6.69 -17.26
CA ASN A 156 6.04 5.23 -17.27
C ASN A 156 6.42 4.59 -15.90
N VAL A 157 5.99 5.20 -14.79
CA VAL A 157 6.31 4.73 -13.44
C VAL A 157 5.03 4.48 -12.65
N SER A 158 4.97 3.35 -11.94
CA SER A 158 3.88 3.05 -10.98
C SER A 158 4.10 3.75 -9.63
N ASN A 159 3.03 3.95 -8.86
CA ASN A 159 3.10 4.50 -7.48
C ASN A 159 4.03 3.72 -6.54
N THR A 160 4.31 2.45 -6.84
CA THR A 160 5.24 1.61 -6.07
C THR A 160 6.64 1.56 -6.67
N THR A 161 6.82 2.05 -7.91
CA THR A 161 8.07 2.02 -8.70
C THR A 161 8.66 0.64 -8.95
N VAL A 162 7.90 -0.42 -8.73
CA VAL A 162 8.34 -1.79 -9.03
C VAL A 162 7.81 -2.30 -10.37
N HIS A 163 6.90 -1.54 -11.00
CA HIS A 163 6.35 -1.83 -12.31
C HIS A 163 6.40 -0.59 -13.20
N ALA A 164 6.68 -0.80 -14.49
CA ALA A 164 6.39 0.16 -15.55
C ALA A 164 4.90 0.11 -15.90
N VAL A 165 4.35 1.24 -16.36
CA VAL A 165 2.94 1.35 -16.78
C VAL A 165 2.71 0.74 -18.16
N THR A 166 3.66 0.95 -19.08
CA THR A 166 3.72 0.33 -20.39
C THR A 166 4.74 -0.80 -20.40
N GLN A 167 4.44 -1.84 -21.16
CA GLN A 167 5.32 -2.98 -21.32
C GLN A 167 6.32 -2.70 -22.45
N PRO A 168 7.61 -2.99 -22.26
CA PRO A 168 8.57 -2.98 -23.35
C PRO A 168 8.20 -4.03 -24.42
N PRO A 169 8.45 -3.77 -25.73
CA PRO A 169 8.15 -4.72 -26.81
C PRO A 169 8.78 -6.11 -26.61
N GLU A 170 9.95 -6.18 -25.98
CA GLU A 170 10.58 -7.46 -25.66
C GLU A 170 9.77 -8.29 -24.66
N VAL A 171 9.06 -7.65 -23.72
CA VAL A 171 8.20 -8.33 -22.74
C VAL A 171 6.96 -8.90 -23.44
N GLU A 172 6.37 -8.16 -24.38
CA GLU A 172 5.25 -8.65 -25.19
C GLU A 172 5.66 -9.88 -26.00
N LYS A 173 6.84 -9.85 -26.65
CA LYS A 173 7.39 -11.00 -27.37
C LYS A 173 7.65 -12.20 -26.45
N MET A 174 8.11 -11.98 -25.23
CA MET A 174 8.25 -13.05 -24.23
C MET A 174 6.92 -13.69 -23.89
N VAL A 175 5.86 -12.88 -23.72
CA VAL A 175 4.49 -13.37 -23.49
C VAL A 175 4.03 -14.21 -24.67
N GLU A 176 4.22 -13.76 -25.91
CA GLU A 176 3.85 -14.52 -27.12
C GLU A 176 4.54 -15.88 -27.20
N ILE A 177 5.83 -15.96 -26.84
CA ILE A 177 6.60 -17.21 -26.85
C ILE A 177 6.18 -18.15 -25.71
N LEU A 178 5.89 -17.60 -24.54
CA LEU A 178 5.60 -18.39 -23.34
C LEU A 178 4.13 -18.81 -23.25
N ALA A 179 3.20 -18.05 -23.82
CA ALA A 179 1.76 -18.31 -23.74
C ALA A 179 1.36 -19.70 -24.27
N PRO A 180 1.89 -20.20 -25.40
CA PRO A 180 1.61 -21.55 -25.88
C PRO A 180 2.10 -22.66 -24.93
N LEU A 181 3.15 -22.41 -24.14
CA LEU A 181 3.66 -23.37 -23.16
C LEU A 181 2.79 -23.42 -21.90
N GLY A 182 2.16 -22.28 -21.55
CA GLY A 182 1.32 -22.10 -20.39
C GLY A 182 2.00 -22.60 -19.11
N ARG A 183 1.29 -23.39 -18.31
CA ARG A 183 1.78 -23.92 -17.03
C ARG A 183 2.98 -24.87 -17.14
N SER A 184 3.29 -25.36 -18.34
CA SER A 184 4.46 -26.21 -18.58
C SER A 184 5.76 -25.41 -18.41
N ALA A 185 5.73 -24.11 -18.69
CA ALA A 185 6.83 -23.21 -18.42
C ALA A 185 6.85 -22.78 -16.94
N VAL A 186 7.96 -23.07 -16.28
CA VAL A 186 8.36 -22.48 -15.00
C VAL A 186 9.39 -21.40 -15.28
N ILE A 187 9.01 -20.16 -15.00
CA ILE A 187 9.85 -18.98 -15.20
C ILE A 187 10.53 -18.57 -13.89
N ALA A 188 11.67 -17.91 -14.02
CA ALA A 188 12.29 -17.20 -12.91
C ALA A 188 12.82 -15.84 -13.37
N SER A 189 12.44 -14.78 -12.67
CA SER A 189 13.01 -13.45 -12.82
C SER A 189 13.37 -12.88 -11.45
N LEU A 190 14.38 -12.02 -11.41
CA LEU A 190 14.70 -11.32 -10.17
C LEU A 190 13.52 -10.41 -9.79
N PRO A 191 13.13 -10.36 -8.49
CA PRO A 191 12.04 -9.53 -8.06
C PRO A 191 12.39 -8.05 -8.24
N GLY A 192 11.37 -7.25 -8.50
CA GLY A 192 11.54 -5.84 -8.82
C GLY A 192 12.24 -5.06 -7.71
N SER A 193 13.10 -4.13 -8.10
CA SER A 193 13.80 -3.20 -7.22
C SER A 193 13.29 -1.78 -7.49
N PRO A 194 12.70 -1.11 -6.48
CA PRO A 194 12.25 0.27 -6.63
C PRO A 194 13.44 1.21 -6.84
N SER A 195 13.17 2.38 -7.43
CA SER A 195 14.15 3.44 -7.64
C SER A 195 13.58 4.81 -7.22
N PRO A 196 13.51 5.12 -5.91
CA PRO A 196 13.07 6.44 -5.47
C PRO A 196 14.02 7.52 -5.99
N ALA A 197 13.50 8.70 -6.31
CA ALA A 197 14.33 9.85 -6.61
C ALA A 197 15.07 10.29 -5.35
N GLN A 198 16.29 10.78 -5.50
CA GLN A 198 17.14 11.21 -4.38
C GLN A 198 17.53 12.68 -4.54
N ASP A 199 17.66 13.39 -3.42
CA ASP A 199 18.21 14.74 -3.39
C ASP A 199 19.75 14.73 -3.54
N GLU A 200 20.37 15.91 -3.59
CA GLU A 200 21.84 16.04 -3.69
C GLU A 200 22.60 15.40 -2.51
N LEU A 201 21.91 15.13 -1.39
CA LEU A 201 22.45 14.51 -0.19
C LEU A 201 22.17 12.99 -0.13
N GLY A 202 21.52 12.43 -1.16
CA GLY A 202 21.18 11.00 -1.25
C GLY A 202 19.93 10.59 -0.46
N HIS A 203 19.15 11.54 0.07
CA HIS A 203 17.89 11.23 0.74
C HIS A 203 16.77 11.01 -0.27
N ASN A 204 15.92 10.01 -0.03
CA ASN A 204 14.76 9.76 -0.86
C ASN A 204 13.79 10.94 -0.80
N ILE A 205 13.43 11.47 -1.96
CA ILE A 205 12.43 12.53 -2.10
C ILE A 205 11.03 11.88 -2.06
N PRO A 206 10.16 12.25 -1.11
CA PRO A 206 8.81 11.71 -1.04
C PRO A 206 8.01 11.97 -2.33
N ASP A 207 7.26 10.97 -2.79
CA ASP A 207 6.40 11.02 -3.97
C ASP A 207 7.10 11.39 -5.30
N LEU A 208 8.44 11.32 -5.35
CA LEU A 208 9.23 11.47 -6.56
C LEU A 208 10.04 10.21 -6.83
N PHE A 209 9.97 9.74 -8.07
CA PHE A 209 10.41 8.41 -8.44
C PHE A 209 11.10 8.42 -9.80
N ASN A 210 12.15 7.61 -9.92
CA ASN A 210 12.78 7.28 -11.20
C ASN A 210 12.18 5.98 -11.74
N THR A 211 12.62 5.57 -12.93
CA THR A 211 12.26 4.26 -13.49
C THR A 211 12.79 3.13 -12.61
N PRO A 212 12.06 2.01 -12.46
CA PRO A 212 12.50 0.87 -11.65
C PRO A 212 13.92 0.43 -12.05
N VAL A 213 14.78 0.13 -11.07
CA VAL A 213 16.11 -0.46 -11.36
C VAL A 213 15.94 -1.83 -11.99
N ILE A 214 14.97 -2.61 -11.49
CA ILE A 214 14.55 -3.90 -12.04
C ILE A 214 13.03 -3.93 -11.91
N PRO A 215 12.24 -4.09 -12.99
CA PRO A 215 10.81 -4.30 -12.85
C PRO A 215 10.51 -5.75 -12.48
N ASP A 216 9.43 -5.97 -11.72
CA ASP A 216 8.99 -7.34 -11.39
C ASP A 216 8.19 -7.94 -12.55
N LEU A 217 8.82 -8.83 -13.30
CA LEU A 217 8.21 -9.50 -14.46
C LEU A 217 7.54 -10.83 -14.12
N ASN A 218 7.72 -11.36 -12.90
CA ASN A 218 7.10 -12.64 -12.54
C ASN A 218 5.56 -12.56 -12.59
N PRO A 219 4.89 -11.54 -11.99
CA PRO A 219 3.43 -11.43 -12.06
C PRO A 219 2.93 -11.18 -13.49
N VAL A 220 3.71 -10.44 -14.31
CA VAL A 220 3.36 -10.15 -15.71
C VAL A 220 3.23 -11.44 -16.51
N MET A 221 4.22 -12.31 -16.41
CA MET A 221 4.24 -13.57 -17.18
C MET A 221 3.26 -14.61 -16.64
N VAL A 222 3.02 -14.64 -15.33
CA VAL A 222 1.97 -15.51 -14.75
C VAL A 222 0.60 -15.04 -15.24
N GLY A 223 0.33 -13.73 -15.22
CA GLY A 223 -0.95 -13.16 -15.61
C GLY A 223 -1.23 -13.19 -17.10
N LEU A 224 -0.25 -12.83 -17.94
CA LEU A 224 -0.43 -12.67 -19.39
C LEU A 224 -0.07 -13.91 -20.20
N ALA A 225 0.93 -14.68 -19.77
CA ALA A 225 1.36 -15.89 -20.48
C ALA A 225 0.84 -17.19 -19.83
N GLY A 226 0.14 -17.13 -18.69
CA GLY A 226 -0.39 -18.31 -18.01
C GLY A 226 0.69 -19.26 -17.48
N THR A 227 1.91 -18.77 -17.30
CA THR A 227 3.07 -19.55 -16.84
C THR A 227 3.07 -19.73 -15.32
N ARG A 228 4.00 -20.54 -14.80
CA ARG A 228 4.28 -20.62 -13.36
C ARG A 228 5.55 -19.84 -13.04
N ALA A 229 5.55 -19.03 -11.98
CA ALA A 229 6.78 -18.44 -11.46
C ALA A 229 7.37 -19.30 -10.34
N TYR A 230 8.69 -19.50 -10.35
CA TYR A 230 9.40 -20.20 -9.27
C TYR A 230 9.31 -19.42 -7.95
N ALA A 231 9.67 -18.14 -8.02
CA ALA A 231 9.49 -17.14 -6.97
C ALA A 231 8.71 -15.96 -7.57
N GLY A 232 7.38 -16.01 -7.47
CA GLY A 232 6.48 -14.98 -7.97
C GLY A 232 6.37 -13.78 -7.03
N HIS A 233 5.16 -13.34 -6.72
CA HIS A 233 4.97 -12.29 -5.71
C HIS A 233 5.13 -12.84 -4.28
N TRP A 234 5.66 -12.02 -3.38
CA TRP A 234 5.97 -12.40 -1.98
C TRP A 234 4.76 -12.85 -1.16
N SER A 235 3.57 -12.36 -1.50
CA SER A 235 2.32 -12.78 -0.85
C SER A 235 1.67 -14.02 -1.46
N GLU A 236 2.17 -14.51 -2.59
CA GLU A 236 1.56 -15.60 -3.38
C GLU A 236 2.43 -16.85 -3.42
N THR A 237 3.71 -16.71 -3.11
CA THR A 237 4.69 -17.79 -3.16
C THR A 237 4.93 -18.39 -1.76
N PRO A 238 4.63 -19.67 -1.53
CA PRO A 238 5.01 -20.35 -0.29
C PRO A 238 6.52 -20.32 -0.08
N ASN A 239 6.95 -20.02 1.15
CA ASN A 239 8.36 -19.86 1.52
C ASN A 239 9.13 -18.91 0.59
N TYR A 240 8.50 -17.78 0.21
CA TYR A 240 9.07 -16.83 -0.75
C TYR A 240 10.51 -16.42 -0.44
N ALA A 241 10.84 -16.14 0.82
CA ALA A 241 12.17 -15.70 1.21
C ALA A 241 13.25 -16.75 0.89
N GLU A 242 12.97 -18.02 1.20
CA GLU A 242 13.84 -19.15 0.90
C GLU A 242 14.01 -19.33 -0.61
N LYS A 243 12.89 -19.36 -1.35
CA LYS A 243 12.91 -19.51 -2.82
C LYS A 243 13.64 -18.36 -3.51
N ARG A 244 13.46 -17.13 -3.03
CA ARG A 244 14.17 -15.95 -3.52
C ARG A 244 15.67 -16.10 -3.29
N SER A 245 16.09 -16.56 -2.12
CA SER A 245 17.52 -16.80 -1.83
C SER A 245 18.09 -17.86 -2.79
N GLN A 246 17.43 -19.02 -2.89
CA GLN A 246 17.83 -20.11 -3.78
C GLN A 246 17.95 -19.66 -5.23
N LEU A 247 17.00 -18.85 -5.71
CA LEU A 247 17.04 -18.30 -7.07
C LEU A 247 18.25 -17.38 -7.27
N VAL A 248 18.50 -16.45 -6.35
CA VAL A 248 19.65 -15.54 -6.42
C VAL A 248 20.97 -16.34 -6.38
N ASP A 249 21.06 -17.34 -5.51
CA ASP A 249 22.24 -18.20 -5.39
C ASP A 249 22.46 -19.03 -6.67
N ALA A 250 21.40 -19.58 -7.26
CA ALA A 250 21.47 -20.31 -8.51
C ALA A 250 21.89 -19.42 -9.69
N LEU A 251 21.40 -18.19 -9.76
CA LEU A 251 21.76 -17.24 -10.82
C LEU A 251 23.21 -16.74 -10.72
N ARG A 252 23.75 -16.61 -9.50
CA ARG A 252 25.14 -16.15 -9.26
C ARG A 252 26.19 -17.24 -9.42
N ALA A 253 25.79 -18.50 -9.45
CA ALA A 253 26.71 -19.61 -9.55
C ALA A 253 27.36 -19.68 -10.94
N ASN A 254 28.64 -20.07 -10.99
CA ASN A 254 29.35 -20.32 -12.25
C ASN A 254 28.70 -21.45 -13.06
N ASP A 255 28.00 -22.36 -12.40
CA ASP A 255 27.22 -23.48 -12.95
C ASP A 255 25.70 -23.24 -12.84
N SER A 256 25.24 -22.05 -13.22
CA SER A 256 23.85 -21.62 -13.03
C SER A 256 22.80 -22.54 -13.67
N VAL A 257 23.04 -23.05 -14.88
CA VAL A 257 22.08 -23.89 -15.63
C VAL A 257 21.71 -25.18 -14.87
N PRO A 258 22.66 -26.05 -14.46
CA PRO A 258 22.34 -27.23 -13.64
C PRO A 258 21.52 -26.91 -12.38
N ARG A 259 21.85 -25.81 -11.68
CA ARG A 259 21.15 -25.40 -10.45
C ARG A 259 19.73 -24.94 -10.75
N LEU A 260 19.54 -24.13 -11.78
CA LEU A 260 18.21 -23.70 -12.23
C LEU A 260 17.34 -24.89 -12.64
N LYS A 261 17.90 -25.89 -13.35
CA LYS A 261 17.19 -27.14 -13.67
C LYS A 261 16.81 -27.93 -12.42
N ALA A 262 17.69 -28.01 -11.43
CA ALA A 262 17.41 -28.69 -10.17
C ALA A 262 16.25 -28.05 -9.38
N LEU A 263 16.04 -26.74 -9.56
CA LEU A 263 14.87 -26.01 -9.03
C LEU A 263 13.60 -26.17 -9.88
N GLY A 264 13.68 -26.90 -11.00
CA GLY A 264 12.57 -27.08 -11.94
C GLY A 264 12.29 -25.85 -12.81
N ILE A 265 13.24 -24.91 -12.89
CA ILE A 265 13.12 -23.71 -13.73
C ILE A 265 13.43 -24.09 -15.17
N THR A 266 12.54 -23.67 -16.07
CA THR A 266 12.65 -23.94 -17.53
C THR A 266 13.08 -22.71 -18.31
N HIS A 267 12.73 -21.52 -17.83
CA HIS A 267 13.02 -20.26 -18.49
C HIS A 267 13.46 -19.21 -17.46
N VAL A 268 14.43 -18.39 -17.82
CA VAL A 268 14.90 -17.27 -17.01
C VAL A 268 14.68 -15.97 -17.77
N ILE A 269 14.14 -14.97 -17.09
CA ILE A 269 14.08 -13.60 -17.60
C ILE A 269 15.16 -12.80 -16.89
N HIS A 270 16.22 -12.50 -17.64
CA HIS A 270 17.41 -11.83 -17.17
C HIS A 270 17.39 -10.34 -17.53
N PHE A 271 17.76 -9.47 -16.59
CA PHE A 271 17.84 -8.02 -16.78
C PHE A 271 19.29 -7.64 -17.13
N LYS A 272 19.54 -7.25 -18.39
CA LYS A 272 20.88 -7.01 -18.94
C LYS A 272 21.71 -5.95 -18.20
N PRO A 273 21.14 -4.81 -17.76
CA PRO A 273 21.94 -3.78 -17.10
C PRO A 273 22.53 -4.22 -15.75
N LEU A 274 22.18 -5.40 -15.25
CA LEU A 274 22.71 -5.95 -14.01
C LEU A 274 24.07 -6.62 -14.22
N ASN A 275 25.13 -5.82 -14.32
CA ASN A 275 26.52 -6.30 -14.46
C ASN A 275 26.98 -7.26 -13.32
N SER A 276 26.24 -7.34 -12.21
CA SER A 276 26.61 -8.14 -11.04
C SER A 276 26.11 -9.59 -11.07
N ILE A 277 25.24 -9.97 -12.02
CA ILE A 277 24.76 -11.34 -12.17
C ILE A 277 24.85 -11.71 -13.66
N PRO A 278 25.72 -12.64 -14.07
CA PRO A 278 25.83 -13.01 -15.47
C PRO A 278 24.57 -13.73 -15.97
N ALA A 279 24.25 -13.57 -17.25
CA ALA A 279 23.19 -14.33 -17.89
C ALA A 279 23.51 -15.84 -17.86
N PRO A 280 22.55 -16.72 -17.53
CA PRO A 280 22.73 -18.16 -17.63
C PRO A 280 23.08 -18.62 -19.06
N GLN A 281 23.90 -19.65 -19.20
CA GLN A 281 24.33 -20.22 -20.50
C GLN A 281 23.26 -21.11 -21.13
N GLY A 282 22.08 -20.57 -21.45
CA GLY A 282 20.98 -21.27 -22.10
C GLY A 282 20.72 -20.85 -23.55
N GLU A 283 19.64 -21.36 -24.15
CA GLU A 283 19.15 -20.96 -25.47
C GLU A 283 18.40 -19.62 -25.34
N THR A 284 18.99 -18.53 -25.86
CA THR A 284 18.33 -17.21 -25.86
C THR A 284 17.20 -17.18 -26.88
N LEU A 285 15.96 -17.10 -26.41
CA LEU A 285 14.74 -17.02 -27.23
C LEU A 285 14.37 -15.58 -27.58
N VAL A 286 14.65 -14.64 -26.67
CA VAL A 286 14.48 -13.20 -26.87
C VAL A 286 15.73 -12.50 -26.36
N ASP A 287 16.32 -11.67 -27.21
CA ASP A 287 17.45 -10.82 -26.87
C ASP A 287 17.04 -9.35 -27.02
N GLY A 288 16.33 -8.83 -26.03
CA GLY A 288 15.85 -7.44 -26.00
C GLY A 288 16.92 -6.46 -25.50
N GLU A 289 16.64 -5.16 -25.55
CA GLU A 289 17.55 -4.13 -25.03
C GLU A 289 17.68 -4.24 -23.51
N THR A 290 16.56 -4.45 -22.82
CA THR A 290 16.51 -4.47 -21.35
C THR A 290 16.49 -5.89 -20.79
N PHE A 291 15.75 -6.78 -21.44
CA PHE A 291 15.52 -8.14 -20.97
C PHE A 291 15.94 -9.20 -21.98
N GLN A 292 16.43 -10.31 -21.46
CA GLN A 292 16.64 -11.54 -22.21
C GLN A 292 15.74 -12.64 -21.67
N LEU A 293 15.11 -13.40 -22.56
CA LEU A 293 14.45 -14.66 -22.23
C LEU A 293 15.35 -15.82 -22.64
N ILE A 294 15.73 -16.62 -21.66
CA ILE A 294 16.68 -17.71 -21.83
C ILE A 294 15.98 -19.01 -21.43
N LYS A 295 15.96 -19.98 -22.33
CA LYS A 295 15.51 -21.33 -22.06
C LYS A 295 16.67 -22.18 -21.54
N ILE A 296 16.42 -22.89 -20.45
CA ILE A 296 17.43 -23.61 -19.67
C ILE A 296 17.46 -25.09 -20.04
#